data_AF-W6M9T9-F1
#
_entry.id   AF-W6M9T9-F1
#
_cell.length_a   1.000
_cell.length_b   1.000
_cell.length_c   1.000
_cell.angle_alpha   90.00
_cell.angle_beta   90.00
_cell.angle_gamma   90.00
#
_symmetry.space_group_name_H-M   'P 1'
#
loop_
_entity.id
_entity.type
_entity.pdbx_description
1 polymer ?
#
loop_
_entity_poly.entity_id
_entity_poly.type
_entity_poly.pdbx_seq_one_letter_code
_entity_poly.pdbx_strand_id
1 'polypeptide(L)' 'MSFDISTINSTLGSIVDQQNDRLGQLSSNLNPDNTADLLKFQAETNRFSVVVGLQSAAIKTIGDAARGIVQKI' A
#
# COMPACT_ATOMS: atom_id res chain seq x y z
N MET A 1 3.69 19.17 -16.11
CA MET A 1 3.38 19.05 -14.67
C MET A 1 3.76 17.65 -14.18
N SER A 2 5.07 17.37 -14.00
CA SER A 2 5.58 16.05 -13.56
C SER A 2 5.66 15.91 -12.04
N PHE A 3 5.25 16.93 -11.29
CA PHE A 3 5.58 17.11 -9.88
C PHE A 3 4.71 16.30 -8.90
N ASP A 4 3.53 15.82 -9.30
CA ASP A 4 2.62 15.16 -8.35
C ASP A 4 2.69 13.63 -8.41
N ILE A 5 2.84 13.05 -9.60
CA ILE A 5 2.77 11.58 -9.78
C ILE A 5 3.95 10.88 -9.10
N SER A 6 5.16 11.39 -9.28
CA SER A 6 6.37 10.81 -8.69
C SER A 6 6.38 10.94 -7.16
N THR A 7 5.90 12.07 -6.65
CA THR A 7 5.77 12.33 -5.21
C THR A 7 4.72 11.43 -4.56
N ILE A 8 3.56 11.28 -5.20
CA ILE A 8 2.49 10.38 -4.74
C ILE A 8 2.96 8.93 -4.80
N ASN A 9 3.62 8.52 -5.88
CA ASN A 9 4.15 7.16 -6.02
C ASN A 9 5.22 6.86 -4.95
N SER A 10 6.11 7.81 -4.67
CA SER A 10 7.13 7.66 -3.62
C SER A 10 6.52 7.63 -2.22
N THR A 11 5.50 8.45 -1.96
CA THR A 11 4.79 8.47 -0.67
C THR A 11 4.03 7.16 -0.44
N LEU A 12 3.31 6.68 -1.46
CA LEU A 12 2.60 5.42 -1.38
C LEU A 12 3.56 4.23 -1.27
N GLY A 13 4.68 4.25 -1.99
CA GLY A 13 5.75 3.26 -1.87
C GLY A 13 6.30 3.19 -0.45
N SER A 14 6.62 4.36 0.14
CA SER A 14 7.10 4.44 1.53
C SER A 14 6.07 3.91 2.55
N ILE A 15 4.78 4.14 2.34
CA ILE A 15 3.72 3.61 3.21
C ILE A 15 3.63 2.09 3.11
N VAL A 16 3.74 1.55 1.89
CA VAL A 16 3.75 0.10 1.65
C VAL A 16 4.97 -0.55 2.28
N ASP A 17 6.17 0.04 2.11
CA ASP A 17 7.39 -0.46 2.72
C ASP A 17 7.28 -0.47 4.26
N GLN A 18 6.75 0.61 4.86
CA GLN A 18 6.51 0.67 6.30
C GLN A 18 5.51 -0.39 6.79
N GLN A 19 4.45 -0.67 6.04
CA GLN A 19 3.52 -1.73 6.41
C GLN A 19 4.12 -3.13 6.21
N ASN A 20 4.93 -3.33 5.17
CA ASN A 20 5.62 -4.59 4.93
C ASN A 20 6.60 -4.90 6.06
N ASP A 21 7.35 -3.90 6.53
CA ASP A 21 8.23 -4.04 7.71
C ASP A 21 7.44 -4.38 8.97
N ARG A 22 6.29 -3.72 9.19
CA ARG A 22 5.39 -4.03 10.32
C ARG A 22 4.87 -5.46 10.26
N LEU A 23 4.46 -5.93 9.09
CA LEU A 23 4.03 -7.32 8.88
C LEU A 23 5.17 -8.31 9.10
N GLY A 24 6.38 -8.01 8.63
CA GLY A 24 7.57 -8.83 8.86
C GLY A 24 7.94 -8.93 10.35
N GLN A 25 7.82 -7.83 11.09
CA GLN A 25 8.01 -7.80 12.54
C GLN A 25 6.89 -8.56 13.27
N LEU A 26 5.63 -8.40 12.86
CA LEU A 26 4.50 -9.14 13.43
C LEU A 26 4.64 -10.63 13.17
N SER A 27 5.05 -11.04 11.97
CA SER A 27 5.32 -12.43 11.61
C SER A 27 6.48 -13.01 12.41
N SER A 28 7.54 -12.25 12.65
CA SER A 28 8.70 -12.72 13.43
C SER A 28 8.40 -12.87 14.92
N ASN A 29 7.50 -12.01 15.45
CA ASN A 29 7.08 -12.04 16.84
C ASN A 29 5.80 -12.86 17.06
N LEU A 30 5.29 -13.52 16.02
CA LEU A 30 4.03 -14.24 16.09
C LEU A 30 4.22 -15.52 16.88
N ASN A 31 3.53 -15.63 18.02
CA ASN A 31 3.42 -16.89 18.73
C ASN A 31 2.19 -17.66 18.19
N PRO A 32 2.35 -18.77 17.46
CA PRO A 32 1.25 -19.51 16.87
C PRO A 32 0.30 -20.13 17.90
N ASP A 33 0.72 -20.25 19.17
CA ASP A 33 -0.13 -20.73 20.27
C ASP A 33 -1.03 -19.63 20.86
N ASN A 34 -0.82 -18.37 20.48
CA ASN A 34 -1.62 -17.24 20.96
C ASN A 34 -2.62 -16.77 19.89
N THR A 35 -3.88 -17.21 20.02
CA THR A 35 -4.98 -16.84 19.11
C THR A 35 -5.15 -15.32 18.96
N ALA A 36 -4.84 -14.53 19.99
CA ALA A 36 -4.91 -13.07 19.90
C ALA A 36 -3.87 -12.49 18.92
N ASP A 37 -2.68 -13.08 18.83
CA ASP A 37 -1.64 -12.63 17.92
C ASP A 37 -1.90 -13.09 16.48
N LEU A 38 -2.48 -14.28 16.30
CA LEU A 38 -3.01 -14.74 15.00
C LEU A 38 -4.10 -13.80 14.47
N LEU A 39 -5.03 -13.37 15.31
CA LEU A 39 -6.09 -12.42 14.92
C LEU A 39 -5.53 -11.04 14.56
N LYS A 40 -4.55 -10.54 15.32
CA LYS A 40 -3.88 -9.27 15.01
C LYS A 40 -3.14 -9.36 13.67
N PHE A 41 -2.42 -10.45 13.43
CA PHE A 41 -1.73 -10.67 12.17
C PHE A 41 -2.69 -10.75 10.98
N GLN A 42 -3.81 -11.47 11.12
CA GLN A 42 -4.84 -11.51 10.10
C GLN A 42 -5.44 -10.13 9.82
N ALA A 43 -5.71 -9.35 10.87
CA ALA A 43 -6.23 -7.99 10.74
C ALA A 43 -5.23 -7.07 10.04
N GLU A 44 -3.95 -7.14 10.41
CA GLU A 44 -2.89 -6.33 9.80
C GLU A 44 -2.65 -6.72 8.34
N THR A 45 -2.70 -8.02 8.03
CA THR A 45 -2.59 -8.52 6.65
C THR A 45 -3.75 -8.02 5.78
N ASN A 46 -4.98 -8.08 6.29
CA ASN A 46 -6.14 -7.51 5.60
C ASN A 46 -5.96 -6.00 5.37
N ARG A 47 -5.45 -5.28 6.37
CA ARG A 47 -5.21 -3.84 6.29
C ARG A 47 -4.15 -3.50 5.24
N PHE A 48 -3.11 -4.32 5.15
CA PHE A 48 -2.08 -4.20 4.11
C PHE A 48 -2.63 -4.42 2.71
N SER A 49 -3.40 -5.48 2.49
CA SER A 49 -4.03 -5.73 1.19
C SER A 49 -4.93 -4.57 0.74
N VAL A 50 -5.68 -3.96 1.67
CA VAL A 50 -6.49 -2.78 1.36
C VAL A 50 -5.61 -1.59 0.97
N VAL A 51 -4.54 -1.30 1.72
CA VAL A 51 -3.64 -0.17 1.43
C VAL A 51 -2.94 -0.33 0.07
N VAL A 52 -2.42 -1.52 -0.23
CA VAL A 52 -1.80 -1.81 -1.53
C VAL A 52 -2.83 -1.70 -2.66
N GLY A 53 -4.06 -2.17 -2.45
CA GLY A 53 -5.16 -2.01 -3.40
C GLY A 53 -5.50 -0.55 -3.67
N LEU A 54 -5.60 0.27 -2.62
CA LEU A 54 -5.85 1.71 -2.71
C LEU A 54 -4.69 2.45 -3.40
N GLN A 55 -3.43 2.08 -3.12
CA GLN A 55 -2.26 2.61 -3.82
C GLN A 55 -2.38 2.36 -5.32
N SER A 56 -2.65 1.11 -5.72
CA SER A 56 -2.75 0.74 -7.13
C SER A 56 -3.89 1.50 -7.82
N ALA A 57 -5.04 1.65 -7.15
CA ALA A 57 -6.16 2.44 -7.66
C ALA A 57 -5.82 3.93 -7.80
N ALA A 58 -5.09 4.52 -6.85
CA ALA A 58 -4.64 5.91 -6.91
C ALA A 58 -3.66 6.12 -8.06
N ILE A 59 -2.64 5.26 -8.20
CA ILE A 59 -1.68 5.31 -9.31
C ILE A 59 -2.39 5.15 -10.64
N LYS A 60 -3.34 4.20 -10.75
CA LYS A 60 -4.13 4.00 -11.97
C LYS A 60 -4.94 5.22 -12.33
N THR A 61 -5.65 5.81 -11.36
CA THR A 61 -6.45 7.03 -11.57
C THR A 61 -5.58 8.20 -12.05
N ILE A 62 -4.41 8.36 -11.45
CA ILE A 62 -3.43 9.39 -11.85
C ILE A 62 -2.88 9.11 -13.26
N GLY A 63 -2.53 7.86 -13.57
CA GLY A 63 -2.05 7.45 -14.88
C GLY A 63 -3.11 7.64 -15.97
N ASP A 64 -4.37 7.34 -15.66
CA ASP A 64 -5.51 7.55 -16.56
C ASP A 64 -5.80 9.04 -16.76
N ALA A 65 -5.71 9.87 -15.71
CA ALA A 65 -5.83 11.32 -15.83
C ALA A 65 -4.70 11.92 -16.69
N ALA A 66 -3.46 11.48 -16.49
CA ALA A 66 -2.33 11.91 -17.31
C ALA A 66 -2.47 11.49 -18.78
N ARG A 67 -2.90 10.25 -19.05
CA ARG A 67 -3.22 9.79 -20.42
C ARG A 67 -4.37 10.58 -21.03
N GLY A 68 -5.41 10.88 -20.26
CA GLY A 68 -6.56 11.66 -20.73
C GLY A 68 -6.18 13.09 -21.13
N ILE A 69 -5.22 13.71 -20.43
CA ILE A 69 -4.64 15.01 -20.82
C ILE A 69 -3.83 14.85 -22.11
N VAL A 70 -2.96 13.84 -22.19
CA VAL A 70 -2.12 13.59 -23.37
C VAL A 70 -2.95 13.23 -24.62
N GLN A 71 -4.07 12.52 -24.48
CA GLN A 71 -4.96 12.17 -25.60
C GLN A 71 -5.83 13.33 -26.10
N LYS A 72 -6.00 14.39 -25.30
CA LYS A 72 -6.78 15.57 -25.67
C LYS A 72 -5.94 16.68 -26.33
N ILE A 73 -4.61 16.50 -26.40
CA ILE A 73 -3.65 17.36 -27.11
C ILE A 73 -3.27 16.65 -28.42
#